data_AF-D3B3Q0-F1
#
_entry.id   AF-D3B3Q0-F1
#
_cell.length_a   1.000
_cell.length_b   1.000
_cell.length_c   1.000
_cell.angle_alpha   90.00
_cell.angle_beta   90.00
_cell.angle_gamma   90.00
#
_symmetry.space_group_name_H-M   'P 1'
#
loop_
_entity.id
_entity.type
_entity.pdbx_description
1 polymer ?
#
loop_
_entity_poly.entity_id
_entity_poly.type
_entity_poly.pdbx_seq_one_letter_code
_entity_poly.pdbx_strand_id
1 'polypeptide(L)'
;MACTEEEFLEILGTEVFIDMNKLIAVSRHGIPERVRSEVWKYLLGVSKNDKSEEERVRKQQLQDYKEIDKNDSEITKKIRNHLKRYQINSKESRGKVDLQSVENRNKIENIIISYINYNNDIEYNFGMLAILGPFMCTLQTESDIFYCYVAMMKKIEENLAQDSLTSKLSRFMMYFRSVIPELSS
;
A
#
# COMPACT_ATOMS: atom_id res chain seq x y z
N MET A 1 10.95 -2.75 -23.45
CA MET A 1 9.56 -2.81 -23.92
C MET A 1 8.69 -2.25 -22.82
N ALA A 2 7.96 -1.16 -23.08
CA ALA A 2 6.94 -0.71 -22.15
C ALA A 2 5.80 -1.73 -22.22
N CYS A 3 5.39 -2.30 -21.08
CA CYS A 3 4.25 -3.20 -21.06
C CYS A 3 2.98 -2.42 -21.43
N THR A 4 2.17 -2.98 -22.30
CA THR A 4 0.91 -2.36 -22.72
C THR A 4 -0.20 -2.63 -21.69
N GLU A 5 -1.19 -1.73 -21.62
CA GLU A 5 -2.38 -1.91 -20.77
C GLU A 5 -3.16 -3.17 -21.15
N GLU A 6 -3.16 -3.52 -22.44
CA GLU A 6 -3.84 -4.68 -23.02
C GLU A 6 -3.31 -6.01 -22.47
N GLU A 7 -1.99 -6.15 -22.30
CA GLU A 7 -1.38 -7.36 -21.73
C GLU A 7 -1.88 -7.63 -20.30
N PHE A 8 -2.06 -6.58 -19.49
CA PHE A 8 -2.62 -6.73 -18.14
C PHE A 8 -4.09 -7.11 -18.18
N LEU A 9 -4.87 -6.50 -19.07
CA LEU A 9 -6.29 -6.81 -19.21
C LEU A 9 -6.52 -8.25 -19.70
N GLU A 10 -5.67 -8.75 -20.59
CA GLU A 10 -5.70 -10.14 -21.04
C GLU A 10 -5.48 -11.11 -19.86
N ILE A 11 -4.47 -10.85 -19.03
CA ILE A 11 -4.18 -11.68 -17.85
C ILE A 11 -5.33 -11.63 -16.84
N LEU A 12 -5.81 -10.42 -16.53
CA LEU A 12 -6.88 -10.19 -15.54
C LEU A 12 -8.26 -10.69 -16.00
N GLY A 13 -8.47 -10.75 -17.32
CA GLY A 13 -9.70 -11.19 -17.97
C GLY A 13 -9.89 -12.72 -18.01
N THR A 14 -8.92 -13.49 -17.50
CA THR A 14 -9.05 -14.95 -17.42
C THR A 14 -10.22 -15.33 -16.49
N GLU A 15 -11.10 -16.23 -16.96
CA GLU A 15 -12.36 -16.53 -16.27
C GLU A 15 -12.20 -17.37 -14.99
N VAL A 16 -11.16 -18.21 -14.91
CA VAL A 16 -11.02 -19.20 -13.83
C VAL A 16 -9.83 -18.88 -12.92
N PHE A 17 -8.62 -18.87 -13.48
CA PHE A 17 -7.38 -18.66 -12.72
C PHE A 17 -6.47 -17.64 -13.39
N ILE A 18 -5.94 -16.71 -12.60
CA ILE A 18 -4.93 -15.75 -13.04
C ILE A 18 -3.54 -16.37 -12.90
N ASP A 19 -2.75 -16.32 -13.97
CA ASP A 19 -1.34 -16.69 -13.94
C ASP A 19 -0.51 -15.63 -13.21
N MET A 20 -0.23 -15.91 -11.93
CA MET A 20 0.57 -15.03 -11.08
C MET A 20 2.02 -14.90 -11.54
N ASN A 21 2.60 -15.92 -12.16
CA ASN A 21 3.99 -15.85 -12.62
C ASN A 21 4.10 -14.90 -13.81
N LYS A 22 3.16 -15.00 -14.76
CA LYS A 22 3.06 -14.06 -15.89
C LYS A 22 2.81 -12.64 -15.37
N LEU A 23 1.87 -12.47 -14.44
CA LEU A 23 1.55 -11.16 -13.85
C LEU A 23 2.77 -10.50 -13.17
N ILE A 24 3.51 -11.25 -12.36
CA ILE A 24 4.72 -10.76 -11.68
C ILE A 24 5.81 -10.39 -12.69
N ALA A 25 6.05 -11.24 -13.70
CA ALA A 25 7.09 -10.99 -14.69
C ALA A 25 6.84 -9.67 -15.43
N VAL A 26 5.61 -9.49 -15.90
CA VAL A 26 5.19 -8.30 -16.65
C VAL A 26 5.23 -7.04 -15.78
N SER A 27 4.84 -7.14 -14.51
CA SER A 27 4.83 -6.01 -13.56
C SER A 27 6.20 -5.39 -13.28
N ARG A 28 7.31 -6.12 -13.52
CA ARG A 28 8.68 -5.62 -13.34
C ARG A 28 9.02 -4.44 -14.24
N HIS A 29 8.30 -4.28 -15.35
CA HIS A 29 8.51 -3.19 -16.30
C HIS A 29 7.64 -1.95 -15.99
N GLY A 30 6.91 -1.97 -14.88
CA GLY A 30 5.96 -0.93 -14.48
C GLY A 30 4.52 -1.30 -14.82
N ILE A 31 3.59 -0.77 -14.01
CA ILE A 31 2.16 -1.07 -14.12
C ILE A 31 1.42 0.20 -14.56
N PRO A 32 0.65 0.16 -15.67
CA PRO A 32 -0.18 1.28 -16.11
C PRO A 32 -1.20 1.71 -15.05
N GLU A 33 -1.53 3.00 -15.01
CA GLU A 33 -2.35 3.57 -13.93
C GLU A 33 -3.76 2.97 -13.84
N ARG A 34 -4.40 2.71 -14.98
CA ARG A 34 -5.78 2.22 -15.04
C ARG A 34 -5.96 0.81 -14.45
N VAL A 35 -4.96 -0.05 -14.59
CA VAL A 35 -4.99 -1.43 -14.07
C VAL A 35 -4.30 -1.57 -12.71
N ARG A 36 -3.64 -0.52 -12.23
CA ARG A 36 -2.79 -0.57 -11.04
C ARG A 36 -3.55 -1.00 -9.78
N SER A 37 -4.78 -0.52 -9.61
CA SER A 37 -5.63 -0.87 -8.47
C SER A 37 -5.88 -2.38 -8.38
N GLU A 38 -6.19 -3.02 -9.50
CA GLU A 38 -6.47 -4.45 -9.56
C GLU A 38 -5.17 -5.26 -9.41
N VAL A 39 -4.14 -4.92 -10.18
CA VAL A 39 -2.86 -5.64 -10.15
C VAL A 39 -2.24 -5.64 -8.76
N TRP A 40 -2.28 -4.51 -8.04
CA TRP A 40 -1.71 -4.43 -6.69
C TRP A 40 -2.37 -5.38 -5.70
N LYS A 41 -3.69 -5.59 -5.78
CA LYS A 41 -4.40 -6.54 -4.91
C LYS A 41 -3.87 -7.96 -5.07
N TYR A 42 -3.58 -8.39 -6.31
CA TYR A 42 -2.98 -9.71 -6.57
C TYR A 42 -1.51 -9.77 -6.13
N LEU A 43 -0.69 -8.76 -6.45
CA LEU A 43 0.74 -8.76 -6.10
C LEU A 43 0.97 -8.71 -4.58
N LEU A 44 0.09 -8.06 -3.83
CA LEU A 44 0.12 -8.04 -2.37
C LEU A 44 -0.44 -9.33 -1.75
N GLY A 45 -1.12 -10.17 -2.53
CA GLY A 45 -1.74 -11.41 -2.08
C GLY A 45 -3.08 -11.22 -1.36
N VAL A 46 -3.72 -10.06 -1.55
CA VAL A 46 -5.05 -9.75 -1.00
C VAL A 46 -6.13 -10.42 -1.83
N SER A 47 -6.07 -10.29 -3.16
CA SER A 47 -6.93 -11.02 -4.09
C SER A 47 -6.38 -12.43 -4.34
N LYS A 48 -7.28 -13.41 -4.37
CA LYS A 48 -6.94 -14.79 -4.77
C LYS A 48 -6.85 -14.90 -6.29
N ASN A 49 -5.98 -15.77 -6.78
CA ASN A 49 -5.82 -15.99 -8.22
C ASN A 49 -6.99 -16.77 -8.85
N ASP A 50 -7.72 -17.56 -8.05
CA ASP A 50 -9.01 -18.15 -8.41
C ASP A 50 -10.13 -17.10 -8.31
N LYS A 51 -10.84 -16.85 -9.42
CA LYS A 51 -11.89 -15.82 -9.50
C LYS A 51 -13.10 -16.10 -8.61
N SER A 52 -13.47 -17.36 -8.42
CA SER A 52 -14.61 -17.74 -7.57
C SER A 52 -14.28 -17.47 -6.10
N GLU A 53 -13.10 -17.90 -5.67
CA GLU A 53 -12.63 -17.64 -4.31
C GLU A 53 -12.33 -16.15 -4.08
N GLU A 54 -11.83 -15.43 -5.08
CA GLU A 54 -11.62 -13.98 -5.01
C GLU A 54 -12.89 -13.24 -4.62
N GLU A 55 -14.00 -13.47 -5.32
CA GLU A 55 -15.25 -12.76 -5.06
C GLU A 55 -15.81 -13.10 -3.66
N ARG A 56 -15.66 -14.35 -3.21
CA ARG A 56 -16.03 -14.77 -1.86
C ARG A 56 -15.19 -14.07 -0.80
N VAL A 57 -13.87 -14.07 -0.95
CA VAL A 57 -12.93 -13.43 -0.01
C VAL A 57 -13.16 -11.93 0.04
N ARG A 58 -13.36 -11.28 -1.11
CA ARG A 58 -13.63 -9.84 -1.20
C ARG A 58 -14.91 -9.45 -0.45
N LYS A 59 -15.98 -10.24 -0.57
CA LYS A 59 -17.22 -10.02 0.19
C LYS A 59 -17.00 -10.17 1.69
N GLN A 60 -16.28 -11.21 2.11
CA GLN A 60 -15.97 -11.43 3.51
C GLN A 60 -15.13 -10.28 4.09
N GLN A 61 -14.06 -9.89 3.40
CA GLN A 61 -13.21 -8.76 3.75
C GLN A 61 -14.00 -7.46 3.91
N LEU A 62 -14.94 -7.19 2.99
CA LEU A 62 -15.80 -6.02 3.09
C LEU A 62 -16.72 -6.07 4.34
N GLN A 63 -17.21 -7.25 4.70
CA GLN A 63 -18.03 -7.43 5.90
C GLN A 63 -17.19 -7.24 7.16
N ASP A 64 -16.09 -7.98 7.28
CA ASP A 64 -15.17 -7.92 8.42
C ASP A 64 -14.69 -6.48 8.65
N TYR A 65 -14.32 -5.78 7.58
CA TYR A 65 -13.86 -4.40 7.66
C TYR A 65 -14.92 -3.46 8.26
N LYS A 66 -16.21 -3.68 7.99
CA LYS A 66 -17.29 -2.87 8.56
C LYS A 66 -17.42 -3.07 10.06
N GLU A 67 -17.15 -4.28 10.55
CA GLU A 67 -17.26 -4.66 11.95
C GLU A 67 -16.09 -4.15 12.81
N ILE A 68 -14.95 -3.79 12.21
CA ILE A 68 -13.82 -3.20 12.93
C ILE A 68 -14.19 -1.84 13.53
N ASP A 69 -13.89 -1.66 14.82
CA ASP A 69 -14.04 -0.38 15.50
C ASP A 69 -13.05 0.66 14.95
N LYS A 70 -13.58 1.82 14.57
CA LYS A 70 -12.85 2.93 13.96
C LYS A 70 -12.77 4.14 14.90
N ASN A 71 -13.18 3.99 16.16
CA ASN A 71 -13.26 5.09 17.10
C ASN A 71 -12.03 5.12 18.02
N ASP A 72 -11.13 6.06 17.77
CA ASP A 72 -10.09 6.42 18.74
C ASP A 72 -9.83 7.92 18.66
N SER A 73 -10.27 8.65 19.70
CA SER A 73 -10.17 10.11 19.74
C SER A 73 -8.74 10.63 19.87
N GLU A 74 -7.84 9.88 20.50
CA GLU A 74 -6.45 10.29 20.72
C GLU A 74 -5.62 10.07 19.45
N ILE A 75 -5.77 8.91 18.81
CA ILE A 75 -5.15 8.61 17.52
C ILE A 75 -5.66 9.58 16.46
N THR A 76 -6.97 9.86 16.43
CA THR A 76 -7.57 10.83 15.49
C THR A 76 -6.90 12.21 15.60
N LYS A 77 -6.68 12.72 16.81
CA LYS A 77 -5.98 14.00 17.02
C LYS A 77 -4.54 13.95 16.48
N LYS A 78 -3.81 12.86 16.75
CA LYS A 78 -2.43 12.67 16.25
C LYS A 78 -2.39 12.63 14.72
N ILE A 79 -3.29 11.89 14.08
CA ILE A 79 -3.41 11.81 12.61
C ILE A 79 -3.65 13.21 12.02
N ARG A 80 -4.65 13.95 12.53
CA ARG A 80 -4.98 15.30 12.05
C ARG A 80 -3.79 16.27 12.17
N ASN A 81 -3.05 16.19 13.27
CA ASN A 81 -1.87 17.03 13.47
C ASN A 81 -0.76 16.69 12.47
N HIS A 82 -0.54 15.41 12.16
CA HIS A 82 0.42 14.96 11.17
C HIS A 82 0.02 15.34 9.73
N LEU A 83 -1.26 15.20 9.38
CA LEU A 83 -1.78 15.59 8.06
C LEU A 83 -1.58 17.09 7.79
N LYS A 84 -1.79 17.94 8.80
CA LYS A 84 -1.51 19.38 8.70
C LYS A 84 -0.04 19.67 8.40
N ARG A 85 0.89 18.92 8.99
CA ARG A 85 2.34 19.08 8.77
C ARG A 85 2.80 18.52 7.43
N TYR A 86 2.26 17.39 7.01
CA TYR A 86 2.63 16.72 5.76
C TYR A 86 2.36 17.60 4.53
N GLN A 87 1.24 18.32 4.51
CA GLN A 87 0.89 19.18 3.37
C GLN A 87 1.75 20.44 3.26
N ILE A 88 2.27 20.97 4.37
CA ILE A 88 3.17 22.14 4.37
C ILE A 88 4.42 21.84 3.52
N ASN A 89 4.91 20.60 3.56
CA ASN A 89 6.07 20.15 2.81
C ASN A 89 5.74 19.66 1.38
N SER A 90 4.45 19.46 1.06
CA SER A 90 3.97 18.86 -0.19
C SER A 90 3.44 19.87 -1.22
N LYS A 91 3.50 21.19 -0.95
CA LYS A 91 3.02 22.23 -1.89
C LYS A 91 3.72 22.21 -3.27
N GLU A 92 4.83 21.48 -3.42
CA GLU A 92 5.54 21.28 -4.68
C GLU A 92 5.11 20.00 -5.44
N SER A 93 4.34 19.10 -4.83
CA SER A 93 3.92 17.84 -5.46
C SER A 93 2.66 18.03 -6.30
N ARG A 94 2.87 18.16 -7.61
CA ARG A 94 1.84 18.19 -8.65
C ARG A 94 0.95 16.93 -8.59
N GLY A 95 -0.29 17.12 -8.12
CA GLY A 95 -1.47 16.29 -8.44
C GLY A 95 -1.50 14.84 -7.93
N LYS A 96 -2.47 14.52 -7.07
CA LYS A 96 -3.62 13.66 -7.47
C LYS A 96 -4.69 13.44 -6.38
N VAL A 97 -4.42 13.67 -5.09
CA VAL A 97 -5.45 13.52 -4.04
C VAL A 97 -5.34 14.62 -3.00
N ASP A 98 -6.44 15.34 -2.76
CA ASP A 98 -6.54 16.26 -1.63
C ASP A 98 -6.74 15.48 -0.33
N LEU A 99 -5.62 15.25 0.38
CA LEU A 99 -5.59 14.58 1.67
C LEU A 99 -6.25 15.39 2.79
N GLN A 100 -6.60 16.66 2.56
CA GLN A 100 -7.37 17.48 3.52
C GLN A 100 -8.87 17.47 3.27
N SER A 101 -9.34 16.93 2.15
CA SER A 101 -10.78 16.74 1.96
C SER A 101 -11.34 15.94 3.15
N VAL A 102 -12.54 16.33 3.60
CA VAL A 102 -13.16 15.68 4.77
C VAL A 102 -13.28 14.17 4.53
N GLU A 103 -13.61 13.78 3.30
CA GLU A 103 -13.73 12.37 2.91
C GLU A 103 -12.40 11.62 3.03
N ASN A 104 -11.31 12.12 2.44
CA ASN A 104 -10.03 11.43 2.50
C ASN A 104 -9.43 11.40 3.90
N ARG A 105 -9.65 12.47 4.70
CA ARG A 105 -9.26 12.47 6.12
C ARG A 105 -9.99 11.39 6.89
N ASN A 106 -11.30 11.28 6.72
CA ASN A 106 -12.10 10.24 7.38
C ASN A 106 -11.64 8.84 6.96
N LYS A 107 -11.38 8.60 5.66
CA LYS A 107 -10.82 7.32 5.19
C LYS A 107 -9.48 7.01 5.85
N ILE A 108 -8.55 7.97 5.88
CA ILE A 108 -7.24 7.80 6.53
C ILE A 108 -7.39 7.48 8.02
N GLU A 109 -8.23 8.24 8.72
CA GLU A 109 -8.53 8.03 10.15
C GLU A 109 -9.07 6.61 10.37
N ASN A 110 -10.09 6.22 9.61
CA ASN A 110 -10.69 4.89 9.70
C ASN A 110 -9.70 3.76 9.43
N ILE A 111 -8.89 3.86 8.37
CA ILE A 111 -7.94 2.80 7.98
C ILE A 111 -6.84 2.63 9.03
N ILE A 112 -6.25 3.73 9.50
CA ILE A 112 -5.16 3.68 10.49
C ILE A 112 -5.67 3.17 11.84
N ILE A 113 -6.83 3.66 12.29
CA ILE A 113 -7.43 3.21 13.55
C ILE A 113 -7.82 1.73 13.45
N SER A 114 -8.44 1.32 12.34
CA SER A 114 -8.75 -0.09 12.07
C SER A 114 -7.48 -0.95 12.12
N TYR A 115 -6.36 -0.47 11.56
CA TYR A 115 -5.10 -1.22 11.56
C TYR A 115 -4.51 -1.38 12.96
N ILE A 116 -4.57 -0.33 13.77
CA ILE A 116 -4.08 -0.36 15.16
C ILE A 116 -4.96 -1.28 16.01
N ASN A 117 -6.28 -1.19 15.88
CA ASN A 117 -7.21 -2.07 16.59
C ASN A 117 -7.12 -3.53 16.12
N TYR A 118 -6.74 -3.76 14.85
CA TYR A 118 -6.50 -5.09 14.34
C TYR A 118 -5.18 -5.70 14.86
N ASN A 119 -4.17 -4.87 15.14
CA ASN A 119 -2.86 -5.28 15.65
C ASN A 119 -2.66 -4.71 17.06
N ASN A 120 -3.14 -5.43 18.08
CA ASN A 120 -3.25 -5.00 19.48
C ASN A 120 -1.97 -4.46 20.16
N ASP A 121 -0.81 -4.49 19.50
CA ASP A 121 0.50 -4.11 20.06
C ASP A 121 1.23 -3.00 19.27
N ILE A 122 0.54 -2.28 18.37
CA ILE A 122 1.18 -1.24 17.52
C ILE A 122 0.74 0.17 17.92
N GLU A 123 1.70 1.02 18.27
CA GLU A 123 1.47 2.45 18.45
C GLU A 123 1.49 3.23 17.12
N TYR A 124 0.60 4.21 17.00
CA TYR A 124 0.58 5.12 15.85
C TYR A 124 1.90 5.89 15.70
N ASN A 125 2.52 5.79 14.53
CA ASN A 125 3.66 6.60 14.13
C ASN A 125 3.43 7.27 12.76
N PHE A 126 4.19 8.33 12.47
CA PHE A 126 4.05 9.07 11.22
C PHE A 126 4.38 8.26 9.96
N GLY A 127 5.29 7.28 10.06
CA GLY A 127 5.67 6.41 8.95
C GLY A 127 4.49 5.61 8.38
N MET A 128 3.53 5.25 9.25
CA MET A 128 2.28 4.59 8.86
C MET A 128 1.49 5.38 7.82
N LEU A 129 1.44 6.71 7.97
CA LEU A 129 0.74 7.61 7.05
C LEU A 129 1.45 7.70 5.69
N ALA A 130 2.79 7.75 5.71
CA ALA A 130 3.59 7.80 4.48
C ALA A 130 3.41 6.54 3.62
N ILE A 131 3.30 5.37 4.24
CA ILE A 131 3.05 4.10 3.55
C ILE A 131 1.61 4.03 2.99
N LEU A 132 0.64 4.66 3.66
CA LEU A 132 -0.76 4.66 3.23
C LEU A 132 -1.00 5.51 1.96
N GLY A 133 -0.21 6.56 1.75
CA GLY A 133 -0.39 7.54 0.68
C GLY A 133 -0.59 6.95 -0.73
N PRO A 134 0.30 6.07 -1.23
CA PRO A 134 0.14 5.45 -2.56
C PRO A 134 -1.15 4.66 -2.74
N PHE A 135 -1.65 4.01 -1.67
CA PHE A 135 -2.90 3.25 -1.71
C PHE A 135 -4.12 4.17 -1.81
N MET A 136 -4.12 5.28 -1.08
CA MET A 136 -5.17 6.31 -1.16
C MET A 136 -5.30 6.92 -2.56
N CYS A 137 -4.20 7.01 -3.31
CA CYS A 137 -4.21 7.53 -4.68
C CYS A 137 -4.60 6.49 -5.74
N THR A 138 -4.53 5.21 -5.41
CA THR A 138 -4.64 4.13 -6.41
C THR A 138 -5.95 3.35 -6.24
N LEU A 139 -6.34 3.04 -5.01
CA LEU A 139 -7.51 2.22 -4.68
C LEU A 139 -8.69 3.12 -4.31
N GLN A 140 -9.90 2.67 -4.60
CA GLN A 140 -11.13 3.47 -4.41
C GLN A 140 -11.87 3.12 -3.12
N THR A 141 -11.94 1.82 -2.79
CA THR A 141 -12.71 1.32 -1.66
C THR A 141 -11.86 1.24 -0.40
N GLU A 142 -12.42 1.69 0.73
CA GLU A 142 -11.74 1.73 2.04
C GLU A 142 -11.28 0.34 2.52
N SER A 143 -12.11 -0.69 2.30
CA SER A 143 -11.77 -2.08 2.61
C SER A 143 -10.57 -2.58 1.81
N ASP A 144 -10.55 -2.37 0.48
CA ASP A 144 -9.41 -2.75 -0.38
C ASP A 144 -8.12 -2.03 0.05
N ILE A 145 -8.22 -0.73 0.37
CA ILE A 145 -7.09 0.05 0.90
C ILE A 145 -6.58 -0.56 2.19
N PHE A 146 -7.47 -0.87 3.13
CA PHE A 146 -7.13 -1.44 4.43
C PHE A 146 -6.38 -2.78 4.27
N TYR A 147 -6.91 -3.74 3.52
CA TYR A 147 -6.25 -5.05 3.37
C TYR A 147 -4.94 -4.97 2.58
N CYS A 148 -4.86 -4.10 1.55
CA CYS A 148 -3.59 -3.85 0.86
C CYS A 148 -2.56 -3.22 1.79
N TYR A 149 -2.99 -2.29 2.64
CA TYR A 149 -2.14 -1.66 3.64
C TYR A 149 -1.63 -2.67 4.67
N VAL A 150 -2.51 -3.51 5.22
CA VAL A 150 -2.13 -4.60 6.16
C VAL A 150 -1.11 -5.53 5.51
N ALA A 151 -1.37 -5.98 4.28
CA ALA A 151 -0.46 -6.86 3.54
C ALA A 151 0.91 -6.21 3.30
N MET A 152 0.93 -4.92 2.98
CA MET A 152 2.18 -4.17 2.79
C MET A 152 2.97 -4.03 4.11
N MET A 153 2.29 -3.67 5.20
CA MET A 153 2.92 -3.54 6.52
C MET A 153 3.54 -4.87 6.96
N LYS A 154 2.83 -5.99 6.78
CA LYS A 154 3.35 -7.33 7.05
C LYS A 154 4.59 -7.66 6.23
N LYS A 155 4.60 -7.36 4.93
CA LYS A 155 5.78 -7.57 4.07
C LYS A 155 6.97 -6.71 4.50
N ILE A 156 6.73 -5.47 4.93
CA ILE A 156 7.79 -4.59 5.46
C ILE A 156 8.39 -5.19 6.73
N GLU A 157 7.53 -5.65 7.66
CA GLU A 157 7.95 -6.29 8.90
C GLU A 157 8.76 -7.55 8.65
N GLU A 158 8.26 -8.49 7.82
CA GLU A 158 8.97 -9.71 7.43
C GLU A 158 10.34 -9.39 6.80
N ASN A 159 10.39 -8.39 5.91
CA ASN A 159 11.62 -7.95 5.29
C ASN A 159 12.61 -7.39 6.32
N LEU A 160 12.16 -6.60 7.30
CA LEU A 160 13.01 -6.04 8.36
C LEU A 160 13.44 -7.09 9.39
N ALA A 161 12.63 -8.12 9.62
CA ALA A 161 12.97 -9.25 10.46
C ALA A 161 14.07 -10.12 9.84
N GLN A 162 14.07 -10.30 8.52
CA GLN A 162 15.13 -11.04 7.83
C GLN A 162 16.47 -10.29 7.83
N ASP A 163 16.43 -8.97 7.67
CA ASP A 163 17.64 -8.16 7.62
C ASP A 163 17.35 -6.74 8.10
N SER A 164 18.10 -6.34 9.14
CA SER A 164 17.91 -5.05 9.80
C SER A 164 18.09 -3.89 8.82
N LEU A 165 17.43 -2.77 9.10
CA LEU A 165 17.60 -1.55 8.29
C LEU A 165 19.08 -1.14 8.23
N THR A 166 19.81 -1.24 9.33
CA THR A 166 21.25 -0.95 9.41
C THR A 166 22.03 -1.81 8.43
N SER A 167 21.79 -3.13 8.41
CA SER A 167 22.46 -4.05 7.49
C SER A 167 22.18 -3.71 6.02
N LYS A 168 20.93 -3.38 5.69
CA LYS A 168 20.54 -2.96 4.33
C LYS A 168 21.23 -1.66 3.93
N LEU A 169 21.27 -0.68 4.84
CA LEU A 169 21.97 0.59 4.62
C LEU A 169 23.48 0.38 4.48
N SER A 170 24.09 -0.52 5.25
CA SER A 170 25.51 -0.84 5.11
C SER A 170 25.82 -1.44 3.73
N ARG A 171 24.99 -2.37 3.23
CA ARG A 171 25.15 -2.92 1.87
C ARG A 171 24.94 -1.86 0.81
N PHE A 172 23.91 -1.03 0.95
CA PHE A 172 23.70 0.12 0.06
C PHE A 172 24.92 1.03 0.04
N MET A 173 25.45 1.42 1.20
CA MET A 173 26.64 2.29 1.30
C MET A 173 27.88 1.61 0.71
N MET A 174 28.04 0.30 0.87
CA MET A 174 29.11 -0.47 0.25
C MET A 174 29.01 -0.38 -1.28
N TYR A 175 27.84 -0.67 -1.86
CA TYR A 175 27.62 -0.55 -3.30
C TYR A 175 27.78 0.89 -3.78
N PHE A 176 27.21 1.86 -3.07
CA PHE A 176 27.27 3.28 -3.41
C PHE A 176 28.72 3.78 -3.48
N ARG A 177 29.54 3.47 -2.47
CA ARG A 177 30.98 3.79 -2.46
C ARG A 177 31.75 3.11 -3.58
N SER A 178 31.34 1.88 -3.96
CA SER A 178 32.03 1.14 -5.02
C SER A 178 31.70 1.64 -6.44
N VAL A 179 30.46 2.11 -6.65
CA VAL A 179 29.98 2.50 -7.99
C VAL A 179 30.20 3.99 -8.26
N ILE A 180 30.06 4.85 -7.24
CA ILE A 180 30.23 6.31 -7.39
C ILE A 180 31.00 6.86 -6.17
N PRO A 181 32.31 6.59 -6.06
CA PRO A 181 33.11 7.02 -4.92
C PRO A 181 33.10 8.55 -4.72
N GLU A 182 32.98 9.33 -5.79
CA GLU A 182 33.03 10.80 -5.79
C GLU A 182 31.84 11.45 -5.07
N LEU A 183 30.70 10.75 -4.99
CA LEU A 183 29.52 11.21 -4.24
C LEU A 183 29.48 10.67 -2.81
N SER A 184 30.42 9.79 -2.46
CA SER A 184 30.43 9.06 -1.19
C SER A 184 31.43 9.59 -0.16
N SER A 185 32.31 10.51 -0.58
CA SER A 185 33.32 11.21 0.21
C SER A 185 32.77 12.41 0.96
#